data_AF-A0A0P9J590-F1
#
_entry.id   AF-A0A0P9J590-F1
#
_cell.length_a   1.000
_cell.length_b   1.000
_cell.length_c   1.000
_cell.angle_alpha   90.00
_cell.angle_beta   90.00
_cell.angle_gamma   90.00
#
_symmetry.space_group_name_H-M   'P 1'
#
loop_
_entity.id
_entity.type
_entity.pdbx_description
1 polymer ?
#
loop_
_entity_poly.entity_id
_entity_poly.type
_entity_poly.pdbx_seq_one_letter_code
_entity_poly.pdbx_strand_id
1 'polypeptide(L)'
;MLLKSFGLRTSLVRLKVLDALLVSSDEGQPLGVRGVHSQLLRLDVPLSFLSVREVLKRLCDEGVINLNDDKTYSLHPRAREWLGEAKHHAQ
;
A
#
# COMPACT_ATOMS: atom_id res chain seq x y z
N MET A 1 -1.24 11.51 8.58
CA MET A 1 0.08 11.71 7.94
C MET A 1 0.91 10.41 7.94
N LEU A 2 0.42 9.32 7.34
CA LEU A 2 1.14 8.03 7.38
C LEU A 2 2.44 8.08 6.57
N LEU A 3 2.40 8.48 5.30
CA LEU A 3 3.61 8.51 4.47
C LEU A 3 4.70 9.41 5.08
N LYS A 4 4.33 10.57 5.63
CA LYS A 4 5.29 11.47 6.29
C LYS A 4 5.96 10.84 7.54
N SER A 5 5.24 10.01 8.31
CA SER A 5 5.84 9.33 9.48
C SER A 5 6.84 8.23 9.09
N PHE A 6 6.75 7.74 7.85
CA PHE A 6 7.71 6.81 7.25
C PHE A 6 8.77 7.51 6.37
N GLY A 7 8.88 8.84 6.41
CA GLY A 7 9.85 9.60 5.60
C GLY A 7 9.47 9.75 4.12
N LEU A 8 8.27 9.31 3.74
CA LEU A 8 7.76 9.37 2.38
C LEU A 8 7.09 10.70 2.06
N ARG A 9 7.43 11.23 0.89
CA ARG A 9 6.60 12.25 0.24
C ARG A 9 5.23 11.67 -0.08
N THR A 10 4.19 12.33 0.43
CA THR A 10 2.80 12.00 0.15
C THR A 10 2.53 12.21 -1.35
N SER A 11 2.24 11.12 -2.06
CA SER A 11 1.84 11.15 -3.47
C SER A 11 0.55 10.37 -3.64
N LEU A 12 -0.30 10.81 -4.58
CA LEU A 12 -1.59 10.17 -4.86
C LEU A 12 -1.41 8.68 -5.21
N VAL A 13 -0.38 8.36 -5.99
CA VAL A 13 -0.02 6.98 -6.36
C VAL A 13 0.23 6.10 -5.13
N ARG A 14 1.06 6.54 -4.17
CA ARG A 14 1.37 5.74 -2.98
C ARG A 14 0.13 5.53 -2.12
N LEU A 15 -0.71 6.56 -1.99
CA LEU A 15 -1.98 6.44 -1.29
C LEU A 15 -2.91 5.43 -1.96
N LYS A 16 -3.03 5.47 -3.29
CA LYS A 16 -3.84 4.52 -4.06
C LYS A 16 -3.34 3.08 -3.97
N VAL A 17 -2.02 2.86 -3.94
CA VAL A 17 -1.44 1.53 -3.71
C VAL A 17 -1.77 1.03 -2.31
N LEU A 18 -1.60 1.86 -1.28
CA LEU A 18 -1.91 1.47 0.10
C LEU A 18 -3.40 1.18 0.30
N ASP A 19 -4.27 2.00 -0.29
CA ASP A 19 -5.71 1.81 -0.30
C ASP A 19 -6.11 0.49 -0.98
N ALA A 20 -5.54 0.20 -2.15
CA ALA A 20 -5.73 -1.06 -2.86
C ALA A 20 -5.36 -2.28 -2.00
N LEU A 21 -4.20 -2.23 -1.34
CA LEU A 21 -3.74 -3.30 -0.45
C LEU A 21 -4.64 -3.45 0.77
N LEU A 22 -5.08 -2.35 1.38
CA LEU A 22 -5.96 -2.37 2.55
C LEU A 22 -7.32 -2.99 2.23
N VAL A 23 -7.99 -2.50 1.18
CA VAL A 23 -9.31 -3.01 0.75
C VAL A 23 -9.23 -4.50 0.42
N SER A 24 -8.24 -4.89 -0.38
CA SER A 24 -8.07 -6.29 -0.76
C SER A 24 -7.77 -7.23 0.41
N SER A 25 -7.04 -6.74 1.42
CA SER A 25 -6.73 -7.51 2.63
C SER A 25 -7.97 -7.67 3.51
N ASP A 26 -8.79 -6.63 3.64
CA ASP A 26 -10.05 -6.67 4.39
C ASP A 26 -11.09 -7.59 3.71
N GLU A 27 -11.05 -7.72 2.37
CA GLU A 27 -11.84 -8.67 1.59
C GLU A 27 -11.27 -10.11 1.60
N GLY A 28 -10.14 -10.35 2.27
CA GLY A 28 -9.48 -11.66 2.34
C GLY A 28 -8.85 -12.10 1.01
N GLN A 29 -8.53 -11.16 0.13
CA GLN A 29 -7.95 -11.37 -1.20
C GLN A 29 -6.65 -10.55 -1.37
N PRO A 30 -5.58 -10.86 -0.62
CA PRO A 30 -4.34 -10.07 -0.66
C PRO A 30 -3.71 -10.05 -2.05
N LEU A 31 -3.10 -8.92 -2.44
CA LEU A 31 -2.67 -8.69 -3.81
C LEU A 31 -1.17 -8.85 -3.99
N GLY A 32 -0.77 -9.58 -5.03
CA GLY A 32 0.55 -9.47 -5.63
C GLY A 32 0.66 -8.28 -6.61
N VAL A 33 1.85 -8.08 -7.19
CA VAL A 33 2.15 -6.96 -8.11
C VAL A 33 1.11 -6.83 -9.25
N ARG A 34 0.69 -7.96 -9.83
CA ARG A 34 -0.30 -7.99 -10.93
C ARG A 34 -1.68 -7.50 -10.47
N GLY A 35 -2.10 -7.90 -9.27
CA GLY A 35 -3.35 -7.47 -8.67
C GLY A 35 -3.37 -5.97 -8.41
N VAL A 36 -2.28 -5.45 -7.82
CA VAL A 36 -2.09 -4.01 -7.58
C VAL A 36 -2.13 -3.23 -8.90
N HIS A 37 -1.40 -3.67 -9.93
CA HIS A 37 -1.40 -3.02 -11.24
C HIS A 37 -2.80 -3.00 -11.87
N SER A 38 -3.53 -4.12 -11.84
CA SER A 38 -4.90 -4.19 -12.33
C SER A 38 -5.82 -3.22 -11.58
N GLN A 39 -5.71 -3.15 -10.25
CA GLN A 39 -6.53 -2.24 -9.45
C GLN A 39 -6.21 -0.78 -9.71
N LEU A 40 -4.94 -0.42 -9.88
CA LEU A 40 -4.55 0.94 -10.26
C LEU A 40 -5.12 1.35 -11.62
N LEU A 41 -5.11 0.44 -12.61
CA LEU A 41 -5.75 0.68 -13.90
C LEU A 41 -7.26 0.91 -13.75
N ARG A 42 -7.95 0.12 -12.92
CA ARG A 42 -9.39 0.32 -12.64
C ARG A 42 -9.69 1.66 -11.96
N LEU A 43 -8.73 2.20 -11.22
CA LEU A 43 -8.82 3.48 -10.52
C LEU A 43 -8.35 4.67 -11.38
N ASP A 44 -8.15 4.47 -12.68
CA ASP A 44 -7.65 5.48 -13.63
C ASP A 44 -6.29 6.06 -13.25
N VAL A 45 -5.42 5.22 -12.67
CA VAL A 45 -4.02 5.54 -12.35
C VAL A 45 -3.12 4.74 -13.30
N PRO A 46 -2.89 5.22 -14.54
CA PRO A 46 -2.11 4.50 -15.54
C PRO A 46 -0.61 4.56 -15.19
N LEU A 47 -0.15 3.56 -14.43
CA LEU A 47 1.27 3.32 -14.19
C LEU A 47 1.73 2.09 -14.96
N SER A 48 2.95 2.16 -15.49
CA SER A 48 3.57 0.97 -16.06
C SER A 48 3.76 -0.11 -14.99
N PHE A 49 3.76 -1.37 -15.40
CA PHE A 49 4.04 -2.49 -14.51
C PHE A 49 5.38 -2.34 -13.78
N LEU A 50 6.41 -1.79 -14.44
CA LEU A 50 7.71 -1.51 -13.84
C LEU A 50 7.59 -0.46 -12.72
N SER A 51 6.89 0.65 -12.98
CA SER A 51 6.66 1.70 -11.98
C SER A 51 5.90 1.17 -10.75
N VAL A 52 4.94 0.27 -10.94
CA VAL A 52 4.25 -0.39 -9.82
C VAL A 52 5.21 -1.22 -8.97
N ARG A 53 6.12 -1.99 -9.60
CA ARG A 53 7.15 -2.75 -8.88
C ARG A 53 8.09 -1.84 -8.08
N GLU A 54 8.51 -0.72 -8.66
CA GLU A 54 9.39 0.25 -7.97
C GLU A 54 8.70 0.91 -6.77
N VAL A 55 7.41 1.23 -6.90
CA VAL A 55 6.61 1.78 -5.80
C VAL A 55 6.47 0.75 -4.68
N LEU A 56 6.11 -0.49 -4.99
CA LEU A 56 5.98 -1.57 -4.01
C LEU A 56 7.33 -1.85 -3.33
N LYS A 57 8.42 -1.90 -4.11
CA LYS A 57 9.77 -2.07 -3.56
C LYS A 57 10.12 -0.95 -2.58
N ARG A 58 9.89 0.31 -2.93
CA ARG A 58 10.13 1.45 -2.04
C ARG A 58 9.30 1.38 -0.76
N LEU A 59 8.01 1.06 -0.87
CA LEU A 59 7.15 0.89 0.31
C LEU A 59 7.61 -0.25 1.22
N CYS A 60 8.17 -1.33 0.66
CA CYS A 60 8.81 -2.40 1.43
C CYS A 60 10.10 -1.94 2.10
N ASP A 61 11.02 -1.33 1.33
CA ASP A 61 12.31 -0.86 1.83
C ASP A 61 12.13 0.17 2.97
N GLU A 62 11.03 0.93 2.95
CA GLU A 62 10.67 1.93 3.95
C GLU A 62 9.82 1.37 5.11
N GLY A 63 9.51 0.07 5.10
CA GLY A 63 8.80 -0.62 6.18
C GLY A 63 7.31 -0.29 6.28
N VAL A 64 6.69 0.19 5.21
CA VAL A 64 5.25 0.50 5.16
C VAL A 64 4.44 -0.75 4.83
N ILE A 65 4.97 -1.62 3.97
CA ILE A 65 4.34 -2.87 3.54
C ILE A 65 5.34 -4.03 3.63
N ASN A 66 4.83 -5.25 3.71
CA ASN A 66 5.61 -6.49 3.66
C ASN A 66 5.26 -7.28 2.40
N LEU A 67 6.27 -7.96 1.84
CA LEU A 67 6.08 -9.02 0.86
C LEU A 67 5.95 -10.33 1.63
N ASN A 68 4.81 -10.98 1.49
CA ASN A 68 4.50 -12.27 2.12
C ASN A 68 5.09 -13.43 1.29
N ASP A 69 5.21 -14.61 1.90
CA ASP A 69 5.77 -15.81 1.25
C ASP A 69 4.96 -16.27 0.02
N ASP A 70 3.66 -15.99 0.01
CA ASP A 70 2.74 -16.25 -1.12
C ASP A 70 2.85 -15.20 -2.26
N LYS A 71 3.83 -14.29 -2.16
CA LYS A 71 4.10 -13.18 -3.10
C LYS A 71 3.01 -12.11 -3.14
N THR A 72 2.15 -12.05 -2.12
CA THR A 72 1.22 -10.95 -1.91
C THR A 72 1.82 -9.88 -1.02
N TYR A 73 1.24 -8.69 -1.02
CA TYR A 73 1.66 -7.58 -0.18
C TYR A 73 0.64 -7.31 0.91
N SER A 74 1.15 -7.05 2.12
CA SER A 74 0.35 -6.67 3.29
C SER A 74 0.89 -5.39 3.92
N LEU A 75 0.08 -4.66 4.68
CA LEU A 75 0.58 -3.54 5.49
C LEU A 75 1.50 -4.07 6.58
N HIS A 76 2.62 -3.38 6.81
CA HIS A 76 3.49 -3.69 7.93
C HIS A 76 2.72 -3.44 9.25
N PRO A 77 2.87 -4.29 10.29
CA PRO A 77 2.16 -4.11 11.57
C PRO A 77 2.25 -2.69 12.14
N ARG A 78 3.45 -2.11 12.16
CA ARG A 78 3.69 -0.71 12.53
C ARG A 78 2.88 0.31 11.73
N ALA A 79 2.69 0.10 10.42
CA ALA A 79 1.87 0.98 9.60
C ALA A 79 0.37 0.82 9.92
N ARG A 80 -0.04 -0.39 10.28
CA ARG A 80 -1.42 -0.71 10.71
C ARG A 80 -1.74 -0.11 12.07
N GLU A 81 -0.81 -0.15 13.02
CA GLU A 81 -0.91 0.54 14.31
C GLU A 81 -1.10 2.04 14.12
N TRP A 82 -0.27 2.68 13.28
CA TRP A 82 -0.37 4.10 12.98
C TRP A 82 -1.72 4.49 12.33
N LEU A 83 -2.28 3.61 11.49
CA LEU A 83 -3.64 3.77 10.95
C LEU A 83 -4.72 3.58 12.01
N GLY A 84 -4.54 2.65 12.96
CA GLY A 84 -5.45 2.43 14.08
C GLY A 84 -5.48 3.60 15.08
N GLU A 85 -4.31 4.21 15.34
CA GLU A 85 -4.19 5.43 16.14
C GLU A 85 -4.81 6.64 15.44
N ALA A 86 -4.63 6.76 14.12
CA ALA A 86 -5.27 7.83 13.33
C ALA A 86 -6.81 7.75 13.34
N LYS A 87 -7.39 6.54 13.47
CA LYS A 87 -8.84 6.37 13.63
C LYS A 87 -9.34 6.80 15.02
N HIS A 88 -8.54 6.67 16.07
CA HIS A 88 -8.90 7.10 17.43
C HIS A 88 -8.81 8.63 17.63
N HIS A 89 -7.95 9.32 16.88
CA HIS A 89 -7.82 10.79 16.97
C HIS A 89 -8.80 11.57 16.08
N ALA A 90 -9.70 10.89 15.36
CA ALA A 90 -10.73 11.50 14.52
C ALA A 90 -12.15 11.42 15.15
N GLN A 91 -12.25 11.05 16.42
CA GLN A 91 -13.48 11.05 17.22
C GLN A 91 -13.50 12.20 18.22
#